data_AF-A0A7S1W3J0-F1
#
_entry.id   AF-A0A7S1W3J0-F1
#
_cell.length_a   1.000
_cell.length_b   1.000
_cell.length_c   1.000
_cell.angle_alpha   90.00
_cell.angle_beta   90.00
_cell.angle_gamma   90.00
#
_symmetry.space_group_name_H-M   'P 1'
#
loop_
_entity.id
_entity.type
_entity.pdbx_description
1 polymer ?
#
loop_
_entity_poly.entity_id
_entity_poly.type
_entity_poly.pdbx_seq_one_letter_code
_entity_poly.pdbx_strand_id
1 'polypeptide(L)'
;WLKVIGTVTARPPHLGGMLELQRRMWEVSWVCALVLALAVTAEGRLPPNATLPTGAAPLAAGAPWHSALQTGLTVLAVGSSYMQHASPLWSIRAMQKAGSVGETGPAPYVALACNCAHWCLYGVLAWLRTGDPVSLVPTYGNMFGGVLGAYYTAVYWMSCDDGKLMQSMKRYLMLVATLVTFELAVVQLAPATRALNIVGMICTALSISVSTSPLLTVGTVLRTRSVESMPVHLAVASFLTAVCWILCGLILSDLFVIVTNTINACVGCVSLCLILRFHPRTRWLLDPKDQASCQELGDWTSGIFLRAPLNLEQLP
;
A
#
# COMPACT_ATOMS: atom_id res chain seq x y z
N TRP A 1 -6.33 11.22 -18.84
CA TRP A 1 -5.85 10.43 -17.69
C TRP A 1 -5.04 9.21 -18.12
N LEU A 2 -5.60 8.19 -18.77
CA LEU A 2 -4.89 6.94 -19.13
C LEU A 2 -3.75 7.10 -20.17
N LYS A 3 -3.82 8.10 -21.06
CA LYS A 3 -2.79 8.36 -22.09
C LYS A 3 -1.54 9.11 -21.60
N VAL A 4 -1.53 9.64 -20.37
CA VAL A 4 -0.45 10.52 -19.85
C VAL A 4 0.55 9.77 -18.97
N ILE A 5 0.24 8.54 -18.54
CA ILE A 5 1.05 7.75 -17.59
C ILE A 5 2.04 6.80 -18.33
N GLY A 6 1.92 6.64 -19.65
CA GLY A 6 2.62 5.60 -20.41
C GLY A 6 4.06 5.87 -20.85
N THR A 7 4.75 6.91 -20.35
CA THR A 7 6.03 7.36 -20.96
C THR A 7 7.29 7.25 -20.09
N VAL A 8 7.28 6.57 -18.94
CA VAL A 8 8.48 6.52 -18.08
C VAL A 8 8.89 5.08 -17.75
N THR A 9 9.80 4.52 -18.55
CA THR A 9 10.56 3.29 -18.23
C THR A 9 11.97 3.37 -18.82
N ALA A 10 13.00 3.64 -18.00
CA ALA A 10 14.39 3.30 -18.32
C ALA A 10 15.33 3.26 -17.07
N ARG A 11 15.66 2.02 -16.66
CA ARG A 11 16.85 1.51 -15.91
C ARG A 11 17.02 1.74 -14.37
N PRO A 12 17.63 0.76 -13.64
CA PRO A 12 17.60 0.67 -12.17
C PRO A 12 18.87 1.22 -11.46
N PRO A 13 18.79 1.57 -10.16
CA PRO A 13 19.95 1.93 -9.34
C PRO A 13 20.53 0.76 -8.52
N HIS A 14 21.76 0.96 -8.02
CA HIS A 14 22.70 -0.04 -7.51
C HIS A 14 22.21 -1.04 -6.44
N LEU A 15 22.52 -2.32 -6.70
CA LEU A 15 22.11 -3.56 -6.01
C LEU A 15 22.46 -3.64 -4.50
N GLY A 16 23.49 -2.94 -4.04
CA GLY A 16 24.00 -3.06 -2.66
C GLY A 16 23.10 -2.43 -1.60
N GLY A 17 22.44 -1.30 -1.92
CA GLY A 17 21.49 -0.65 -1.00
C GLY A 17 20.13 -1.37 -0.92
N MET A 18 19.73 -2.06 -1.99
CA MET A 18 18.50 -2.84 -2.04
C MET A 18 18.54 -4.06 -1.12
N LEU A 19 19.70 -4.69 -0.91
CA LEU A 19 19.83 -5.90 -0.08
C LEU A 19 19.71 -5.59 1.43
N GLU A 20 20.28 -4.48 1.90
CA GLU A 20 20.15 -4.04 3.29
C GLU A 20 18.71 -3.57 3.61
N LEU A 21 18.05 -2.93 2.63
CA LEU A 21 16.65 -2.55 2.71
C LEU A 21 15.73 -3.78 2.66
N GLN A 22 16.05 -4.77 1.82
CA GLN A 22 15.33 -6.05 1.74
C GLN A 22 15.42 -6.81 3.06
N ARG A 23 16.58 -6.79 3.74
CA ARG A 23 16.74 -7.35 5.08
C ARG A 23 15.86 -6.63 6.10
N ARG A 24 15.83 -5.29 6.11
CA ARG A 24 15.01 -4.51 7.07
C ARG A 24 13.50 -4.56 6.78
N MET A 25 13.08 -4.74 5.54
CA MET A 25 11.66 -4.92 5.17
C MET A 25 11.16 -6.35 5.45
N TRP A 26 12.05 -7.35 5.41
CA TRP A 26 11.77 -8.72 5.84
C TRP A 26 11.46 -8.78 7.34
N GLU A 27 12.19 -8.03 8.17
CA GLU A 27 11.94 -7.90 9.62
C GLU A 27 10.52 -7.37 9.92
N VAL A 28 10.01 -6.41 9.14
CA VAL A 28 8.65 -5.86 9.33
C VAL A 28 7.55 -6.83 8.87
N SER A 29 7.85 -7.70 7.91
CA SER A 29 6.93 -8.75 7.46
C SER A 29 6.70 -9.80 8.55
N TRP A 30 7.71 -10.09 9.38
CA TRP A 30 7.57 -10.94 10.57
C TRP A 30 6.69 -10.31 11.65
N VAL A 31 6.71 -8.99 11.83
CA VAL A 31 5.81 -8.32 12.77
C VAL A 31 4.36 -8.45 12.32
N CYS A 32 4.07 -8.26 11.03
CA CYS A 32 2.72 -8.46 10.49
C CYS A 32 2.28 -9.94 10.59
N ALA A 33 3.16 -10.89 10.27
CA ALA A 33 2.86 -12.32 10.39
C ALA A 33 2.72 -12.78 11.85
N LEU A 34 3.51 -12.24 12.77
CA LEU A 34 3.44 -12.51 14.21
C LEU A 34 2.13 -11.97 14.79
N VAL A 35 1.71 -10.77 14.40
CA VAL A 35 0.42 -10.22 14.86
C VAL A 35 -0.74 -11.01 14.27
N LEU A 36 -0.65 -11.47 13.01
CA LEU A 36 -1.64 -12.37 12.41
C LEU A 36 -1.68 -13.73 13.14
N ALA A 37 -0.52 -14.30 13.48
CA ALA A 37 -0.41 -15.54 14.24
C ALA A 37 -0.89 -15.41 15.69
N LEU A 38 -0.65 -14.27 16.34
CA LEU A 38 -1.17 -13.95 17.67
C LEU A 38 -2.69 -13.79 17.67
N ALA A 39 -3.25 -13.20 16.61
CA ALA A 39 -4.70 -13.12 16.41
C ALA A 39 -5.32 -14.52 16.19
N VAL A 40 -4.68 -15.39 15.42
CA VAL A 40 -5.14 -16.77 15.15
C VAL A 40 -4.97 -17.68 16.37
N THR A 41 -3.91 -17.51 17.17
CA THR A 41 -3.70 -18.29 18.40
C THR A 41 -4.62 -17.86 19.55
N ALA A 42 -5.13 -16.63 19.53
CA ALA A 42 -6.18 -16.19 20.45
C ALA A 42 -7.54 -16.90 20.19
N GLU A 43 -7.79 -17.36 18.97
CA GLU A 43 -8.97 -18.16 18.58
C GLU A 43 -8.91 -19.62 19.07
N GLY A 44 -7.72 -20.14 19.40
CA GLY A 44 -7.51 -21.55 19.77
C GLY A 44 -7.85 -21.93 21.22
N ARG A 45 -8.49 -21.06 22.03
CA ARG A 45 -8.79 -21.30 23.45
C ARG A 45 -10.29 -21.42 23.78
N LEU A 46 -11.10 -21.93 22.86
CA LEU A 46 -12.51 -22.23 23.13
C LEU A 46 -12.72 -23.76 23.30
N PRO A 47 -13.38 -24.21 24.38
CA PRO A 47 -13.61 -25.63 24.63
C PRO A 47 -14.60 -26.25 23.63
N PRO A 48 -14.50 -27.56 23.30
CA PRO A 48 -15.09 -28.12 22.08
C PRO A 48 -16.60 -28.39 22.10
N ASN A 49 -17.33 -28.08 23.17
CA ASN A 49 -18.74 -28.45 23.31
C ASN A 49 -19.59 -27.29 23.83
N ALA A 50 -20.13 -26.48 22.92
CA ALA A 50 -21.28 -25.64 23.21
C ALA A 50 -22.19 -25.60 21.97
N THR A 51 -23.33 -26.28 22.08
CA THR A 51 -24.42 -26.31 21.10
C THR A 51 -25.04 -24.91 20.91
N LEU A 52 -25.34 -24.57 19.65
CA LEU A 52 -26.01 -23.33 19.25
C LEU A 52 -27.48 -23.27 19.74
N PRO A 53 -27.92 -22.23 20.48
CA PRO A 53 -29.34 -21.96 20.68
C PRO A 53 -29.89 -21.04 19.59
N THR A 54 -30.98 -21.47 18.96
CA THR A 54 -31.81 -20.77 17.97
C THR A 54 -32.67 -19.66 18.59
N GLY A 55 -32.03 -18.65 19.16
CA GLY A 55 -32.69 -17.42 19.60
C GLY A 55 -31.66 -16.31 19.64
N ALA A 56 -31.70 -15.41 18.67
CA ALA A 56 -30.76 -14.31 18.53
C ALA A 56 -30.89 -13.32 19.70
N ALA A 57 -30.20 -13.62 20.80
CA ALA A 57 -29.77 -12.61 21.75
C ALA A 57 -28.61 -11.82 21.10
N PRO A 58 -28.52 -10.49 21.31
CA PRO A 58 -27.45 -9.69 20.72
C PRO A 58 -26.11 -10.27 21.17
N LEU A 59 -25.25 -10.60 20.19
CA LEU A 59 -23.86 -10.99 20.40
C LEU A 59 -23.26 -10.05 21.44
N ALA A 60 -22.84 -10.62 22.57
CA ALA A 60 -22.41 -9.89 23.74
C ALA A 60 -21.36 -8.83 23.37
N ALA A 61 -21.80 -7.57 23.33
CA ALA A 61 -21.00 -6.38 23.05
C ALA A 61 -20.02 -6.03 24.20
N GLY A 62 -19.50 -7.03 24.91
CA GLY A 62 -18.79 -6.84 26.17
C GLY A 62 -17.58 -7.75 26.42
N ALA A 63 -17.15 -8.58 25.45
CA ALA A 63 -15.94 -9.38 25.65
C ALA A 63 -14.68 -8.54 25.34
N PRO A 64 -13.69 -8.46 26.26
CA PRO A 64 -12.52 -7.57 26.13
C PRO A 64 -11.61 -7.91 24.93
N TRP A 65 -11.74 -9.11 24.36
CA TRP A 65 -11.02 -9.51 23.17
C TRP A 65 -11.56 -8.85 21.89
N HIS A 66 -12.86 -8.50 21.82
CA HIS A 66 -13.42 -7.80 20.66
C HIS A 66 -12.83 -6.40 20.51
N SER A 67 -12.71 -5.65 21.61
CA SER A 67 -12.11 -4.31 21.60
C SER A 67 -10.60 -4.35 21.36
N ALA A 68 -9.90 -5.34 21.91
CA ALA A 68 -8.48 -5.56 21.66
C ALA A 68 -8.19 -5.92 20.19
N LEU A 69 -8.98 -6.82 19.60
CA LEU A 69 -8.87 -7.21 18.20
C LEU A 69 -9.17 -6.03 17.26
N GLN A 70 -10.24 -5.28 17.51
CA GLN A 70 -10.59 -4.08 16.74
C GLN A 70 -9.47 -3.03 16.78
N THR A 71 -8.90 -2.80 17.96
CA THR A 71 -7.77 -1.89 18.14
C THR A 71 -6.55 -2.38 17.38
N GLY A 72 -6.21 -3.67 17.51
CA GLY A 72 -5.09 -4.29 16.81
C GLY A 72 -5.22 -4.16 15.29
N LEU A 73 -6.37 -4.51 14.72
CA LEU A 73 -6.64 -4.40 13.29
C LEU A 73 -6.55 -2.96 12.79
N THR A 74 -7.06 -2.00 13.57
CA THR A 74 -6.98 -0.57 13.25
C THR A 74 -5.53 -0.09 13.24
N VAL A 75 -4.75 -0.45 14.26
CA VAL A 75 -3.32 -0.09 14.34
C VAL A 75 -2.53 -0.69 13.18
N LEU A 76 -2.83 -1.94 12.78
CA LEU A 76 -2.21 -2.58 11.61
C LEU A 76 -2.56 -1.85 10.31
N ALA A 77 -3.82 -1.50 10.11
CA ALA A 77 -4.27 -0.77 8.91
C ALA A 77 -3.56 0.60 8.80
N VAL A 78 -3.57 1.38 9.90
CA VAL A 78 -2.89 2.68 9.97
C VAL A 78 -1.37 2.53 9.78
N GLY A 79 -0.73 1.63 10.53
CA GLY A 79 0.71 1.41 10.46
C GLY A 79 1.18 0.97 9.07
N SER A 80 0.45 0.06 8.43
CA SER A 80 0.78 -0.39 7.08
C SER A 80 0.60 0.72 6.02
N SER A 81 -0.34 1.64 6.22
CA SER A 81 -0.49 2.84 5.37
C SER A 81 0.72 3.75 5.49
N TYR A 82 1.20 3.98 6.71
CA TYR A 82 2.37 4.84 6.94
C TYR A 82 3.62 4.31 6.24
N MET A 83 3.82 2.99 6.26
CA MET A 83 4.93 2.36 5.53
C MET A 83 4.82 2.58 4.02
N GLN A 84 3.62 2.44 3.45
CA GLN A 84 3.40 2.71 2.03
C GLN A 84 3.63 4.18 1.67
N HIS A 85 3.13 5.09 2.50
CA HIS A 85 3.32 6.54 2.31
C HIS A 85 4.79 6.94 2.41
N ALA A 86 5.57 6.29 3.26
CA ALA A 86 7.01 6.51 3.40
C ALA A 86 7.83 5.92 2.25
N SER A 87 7.27 5.03 1.43
CA SER A 87 7.99 4.33 0.37
C SER A 87 8.69 5.25 -0.64
N PRO A 88 8.19 6.44 -1.02
CA PRO A 88 8.88 7.33 -1.95
C PRO A 88 9.96 8.21 -1.32
N LEU A 89 10.18 8.15 0.01
CA LEU A 89 11.17 9.00 0.72
C LEU A 89 12.57 8.92 0.10
N TRP A 90 12.99 7.72 -0.30
CA TRP A 90 14.31 7.52 -0.85
C TRP A 90 14.46 8.20 -2.21
N SER A 91 13.43 8.11 -3.08
CA SER A 91 13.43 8.75 -4.39
C SER A 91 13.45 10.26 -4.26
N ILE A 92 12.67 10.79 -3.32
CA ILE A 92 12.60 12.23 -3.04
C ILE A 92 13.94 12.75 -2.51
N ARG A 93 14.58 12.03 -1.57
CA ARG A 93 15.91 12.39 -1.08
C ARG A 93 16.98 12.30 -2.18
N ALA A 94 16.86 11.34 -3.10
CA ALA A 94 17.77 11.24 -4.24
C ALA A 94 17.61 12.44 -5.18
N MET A 95 16.37 12.84 -5.52
CA MET A 95 16.10 14.04 -6.33
C MET A 95 16.60 15.31 -5.64
N GLN A 96 16.39 15.45 -4.33
CA GLN A 96 16.88 16.59 -3.56
C GLN A 96 18.41 16.68 -3.58
N LYS A 97 19.13 15.56 -3.44
CA LYS A 97 20.59 15.53 -3.52
C LYS A 97 21.11 15.81 -4.92
N ALA A 98 20.41 15.31 -5.94
CA ALA A 98 20.79 15.54 -7.33
C ALA A 98 20.44 16.96 -7.82
N GLY A 99 19.54 17.66 -7.14
CA GLY A 99 19.00 18.94 -7.59
C GLY A 99 18.16 18.83 -8.86
N SER A 100 17.72 17.63 -9.23
CA SER A 100 16.98 17.37 -10.47
C SER A 100 16.02 16.20 -10.30
N VAL A 101 14.85 16.28 -10.94
CA VAL A 101 13.83 15.21 -10.97
C VAL A 101 14.08 14.15 -12.06
N GLY A 102 15.06 14.38 -12.94
CA GLY A 102 15.33 13.50 -14.09
C GLY A 102 14.09 13.34 -14.98
N GLU A 103 13.77 12.10 -15.35
CA GLU A 103 12.57 11.76 -16.15
C GLU A 103 11.34 11.42 -15.29
N THR A 104 11.44 11.59 -13.96
CA THR A 104 10.38 11.17 -13.03
C THR A 104 9.19 12.11 -13.15
N GLY A 105 7.99 11.58 -13.39
CA GLY A 105 6.77 12.38 -13.47
C GLY A 105 6.26 12.87 -12.09
N PRO A 106 5.52 13.99 -12.00
CA PRO A 106 5.03 14.56 -10.74
C PRO A 106 3.79 13.84 -10.18
N ALA A 107 3.08 13.06 -11.01
CA ALA A 107 1.75 12.55 -10.70
C ALA A 107 1.66 11.74 -9.39
N PRO A 108 2.58 10.81 -9.07
CA PRO A 108 2.47 10.00 -7.85
C PRO A 108 2.53 10.84 -6.56
N TYR A 109 3.30 11.93 -6.55
CA TYR A 109 3.49 12.78 -5.37
C TYR A 109 2.26 13.66 -5.13
N VAL A 110 1.76 14.30 -6.19
CA VAL A 110 0.54 15.13 -6.11
C VAL A 110 -0.68 14.25 -5.79
N ALA A 111 -0.77 13.05 -6.37
CA ALA A 111 -1.86 12.13 -6.12
C ALA A 111 -1.85 11.61 -4.67
N LEU A 112 -0.68 11.29 -4.10
CA LEU A 112 -0.57 10.88 -2.70
C LEU A 112 -1.07 12.00 -1.76
N ALA A 113 -0.57 13.23 -1.96
CA ALA A 113 -0.98 14.38 -1.15
C ALA A 113 -2.49 14.62 -1.22
N CYS A 114 -3.03 14.63 -2.44
CA CYS A 114 -4.46 14.82 -2.70
C CYS A 114 -5.29 13.72 -2.06
N ASN A 115 -5.00 12.46 -2.34
CA ASN A 115 -5.76 11.32 -1.84
C ASN A 115 -5.78 11.28 -0.31
N CYS A 116 -4.62 11.45 0.34
CA CYS A 116 -4.56 11.44 1.80
C CYS A 116 -5.33 12.63 2.41
N ALA A 117 -5.24 13.83 1.82
CA ALA A 117 -5.99 14.99 2.31
C ALA A 117 -7.51 14.77 2.23
N HIS A 118 -8.00 14.15 1.16
CA HIS A 118 -9.44 13.87 0.99
C HIS A 118 -9.92 12.81 1.99
N TRP A 119 -9.15 11.75 2.23
CA TRP A 119 -9.49 10.77 3.27
C TRP A 119 -9.46 11.35 4.69
N CYS A 120 -8.57 12.31 4.96
CA CYS A 120 -8.59 13.08 6.22
C CYS A 120 -9.85 13.93 6.35
N LEU A 121 -10.25 14.63 5.28
CA LEU A 121 -11.49 15.42 5.27
C LEU A 121 -12.70 14.50 5.49
N TYR A 122 -12.76 13.37 4.79
CA TYR A 122 -13.82 12.37 4.93
C TYR A 122 -13.95 11.89 6.37
N GLY A 123 -12.85 11.46 7.01
CA GLY A 123 -12.89 10.97 8.40
C GLY A 123 -13.29 12.06 9.39
N VAL A 124 -12.87 13.31 9.19
CA VAL A 124 -13.33 14.46 10.01
C VAL A 124 -14.82 14.71 9.82
N LEU A 125 -15.34 14.70 8.59
CA LEU A 125 -16.77 14.87 8.33
C LEU A 125 -17.61 13.72 8.89
N ALA A 126 -17.11 12.49 8.80
CA ALA A 126 -17.75 11.32 9.40
C ALA A 126 -17.84 11.49 10.93
N TRP A 127 -16.75 11.87 11.58
CA TRP A 127 -16.72 12.14 13.02
C TRP A 127 -17.63 13.28 13.44
N LEU A 128 -17.61 14.42 12.73
CA LEU A 128 -18.50 15.55 13.02
C LEU A 128 -19.98 15.18 12.94
N ARG A 129 -20.32 14.17 12.14
CA ARG A 129 -21.68 13.68 11.99
C ARG A 129 -22.06 12.63 13.03
N THR A 130 -21.21 11.63 13.26
CA THR A 130 -21.52 10.49 14.14
C THR A 130 -21.25 10.81 15.61
N GLY A 131 -20.32 11.73 15.88
CA GLY A 131 -19.78 12.00 17.23
C GLY A 131 -18.87 10.88 17.75
N ASP A 132 -18.64 9.83 16.96
CA ASP A 132 -17.87 8.65 17.37
C ASP A 132 -16.39 8.79 16.98
N PRO A 133 -15.44 8.80 17.93
CA PRO A 133 -14.01 8.85 17.65
C PRO A 133 -13.50 7.77 16.71
N VAL A 134 -14.17 6.61 16.65
CA VAL A 134 -13.82 5.51 15.73
C VAL A 134 -13.97 5.94 14.26
N SER A 135 -14.84 6.90 13.96
CA SER A 135 -14.99 7.46 12.61
C SER A 135 -13.76 8.26 12.12
N LEU A 136 -12.81 8.60 13.00
CA LEU A 136 -11.56 9.29 12.65
C LEU A 136 -10.46 8.35 12.15
N VAL A 137 -10.66 7.04 12.17
CA VAL A 137 -9.65 6.07 11.71
C VAL A 137 -9.14 6.34 10.29
N PRO A 138 -9.97 6.70 9.28
CA PRO A 138 -9.50 7.11 7.97
C PRO A 138 -8.57 8.32 8.02
N THR A 139 -8.84 9.29 8.89
CA THR A 139 -7.99 10.46 9.12
C THR A 139 -6.64 10.05 9.69
N TYR A 140 -6.62 9.21 10.73
CA TYR A 140 -5.37 8.73 11.31
C TYR A 140 -4.54 7.94 10.30
N GLY A 141 -5.16 7.08 9.48
CA GLY A 141 -4.47 6.34 8.43
C GLY A 141 -3.80 7.20 7.36
N ASN A 142 -4.33 8.40 7.12
CA ASN A 142 -3.94 9.24 5.99
C ASN A 142 -3.19 10.52 6.37
N MET A 143 -3.28 11.00 7.61
CA MET A 143 -2.67 12.28 8.02
C MET A 143 -1.16 12.32 7.77
N PHE A 144 -0.45 11.25 8.14
CA PHE A 144 0.99 11.13 7.88
C PHE A 144 1.30 11.14 6.37
N GLY A 145 0.48 10.46 5.57
CA GLY A 145 0.60 10.46 4.11
C GLY A 145 0.31 11.82 3.48
N GLY A 146 -0.61 12.60 4.05
CA GLY A 146 -0.89 13.97 3.63
C GLY A 146 0.31 14.89 3.84
N VAL A 147 0.94 14.82 5.02
CA VAL A 147 2.17 15.59 5.33
C VAL A 147 3.31 15.18 4.41
N LEU A 148 3.57 13.87 4.26
CA LEU A 148 4.61 13.38 3.38
C LEU A 148 4.35 13.72 1.92
N GLY A 149 3.12 13.56 1.43
CA GLY A 149 2.74 13.89 0.06
C GLY A 149 2.93 15.38 -0.23
N ALA A 150 2.56 16.26 0.71
CA ALA A 150 2.82 17.69 0.59
C ALA A 150 4.32 17.99 0.53
N TYR A 151 5.11 17.38 1.41
CA TYR A 151 6.57 17.48 1.39
C TYR A 151 7.16 16.98 0.06
N TYR A 152 6.70 15.84 -0.47
CA TYR A 152 7.18 15.28 -1.73
C TYR A 152 6.86 16.19 -2.91
N THR A 153 5.64 16.73 -2.93
CA THR A 153 5.20 17.67 -3.94
C THR A 153 6.05 18.94 -3.89
N ALA A 154 6.35 19.47 -2.69
CA ALA A 154 7.19 20.65 -2.53
C ALA A 154 8.62 20.40 -3.02
N VAL A 155 9.25 19.29 -2.62
CA VAL A 155 10.61 18.95 -3.08
C VAL A 155 10.64 18.77 -4.59
N TYR A 156 9.66 18.06 -5.17
CA TYR A 156 9.58 17.91 -6.63
C TYR A 156 9.47 19.28 -7.32
N TRP A 157 8.64 20.20 -6.81
CA TRP A 157 8.51 21.54 -7.37
C TRP A 157 9.85 22.29 -7.37
N MET A 158 10.58 22.23 -6.26
CA MET A 158 11.87 22.93 -6.11
C MET A 158 12.99 22.31 -6.93
N SER A 159 12.92 21.02 -7.26
CA SER A 159 13.95 20.30 -8.02
C SER A 159 13.61 20.13 -9.51
N CYS A 160 12.47 20.66 -9.98
CA CYS A 160 12.00 20.46 -11.35
C CYS A 160 12.35 21.66 -12.25
N ASP A 161 13.39 21.49 -13.06
CA ASP A 161 13.81 22.50 -14.04
C ASP A 161 13.22 22.28 -15.44
N ASP A 162 12.72 21.08 -15.76
CA ASP A 162 12.12 20.79 -17.07
C ASP A 162 10.74 21.48 -17.22
N GLY A 163 10.62 22.34 -18.24
CA GLY A 163 9.40 23.10 -18.50
C GLY A 163 8.16 22.24 -18.80
N LYS A 164 8.32 21.08 -19.46
CA LYS A 164 7.21 20.16 -19.76
C LYS A 164 6.73 19.44 -18.49
N LEU A 165 7.66 18.97 -17.65
CA LEU A 165 7.33 18.35 -16.37
C LEU A 165 6.68 19.35 -15.41
N MET A 166 7.21 20.56 -15.34
CA MET A 166 6.64 21.66 -14.55
C MET A 166 5.23 22.04 -15.03
N GLN A 167 4.99 22.11 -16.35
CA GLN A 167 3.65 22.35 -16.87
C GLN A 167 2.69 21.20 -16.53
N SER A 168 3.16 19.96 -16.54
CA SER A 168 2.39 18.80 -16.10
C SER A 168 2.01 18.89 -14.63
N MET A 169 2.98 19.26 -13.78
CA MET A 169 2.76 19.48 -12.35
C MET A 169 1.72 20.57 -12.09
N LYS A 170 1.84 21.73 -12.76
CA LYS A 170 0.85 22.82 -12.67
C LYS A 170 -0.56 22.36 -13.06
N ARG A 171 -0.70 21.54 -14.12
CA ARG A 171 -2.00 20.95 -14.48
C ARG A 171 -2.58 20.08 -13.38
N TYR A 172 -1.76 19.21 -12.76
CA TYR A 172 -2.24 18.40 -11.63
C TYR A 172 -2.65 19.25 -10.43
N LEU A 173 -1.87 20.28 -10.08
CA LEU A 173 -2.21 21.18 -8.98
C LEU A 173 -3.49 21.99 -9.26
N MET A 174 -3.69 22.46 -10.50
CA MET A 174 -4.94 23.12 -10.90
C MET A 174 -6.13 22.17 -10.76
N LEU A 175 -6.00 20.91 -11.17
CA LEU A 175 -7.05 19.91 -11.02
C LEU A 175 -7.39 19.65 -9.55
N VAL A 176 -6.37 19.51 -8.69
CA VAL A 176 -6.58 19.39 -7.24
C VAL A 176 -7.28 20.63 -6.67
N ALA A 177 -6.86 21.84 -7.06
CA ALA A 177 -7.49 23.08 -6.61
C ALA A 177 -8.96 23.18 -7.02
N THR A 178 -9.29 22.79 -8.26
CA THR A 178 -10.69 22.75 -8.72
C THR A 178 -11.51 21.72 -7.95
N LEU A 179 -10.95 20.55 -7.65
CA LEU A 179 -11.63 19.51 -6.88
C LEU A 179 -11.88 19.96 -5.44
N VAL A 180 -10.87 20.53 -4.76
CA VAL A 180 -11.01 21.06 -3.40
C VAL A 180 -12.04 22.19 -3.36
N THR A 181 -12.06 23.08 -4.35
CA THR A 181 -13.05 24.16 -4.41
C THR A 181 -14.46 23.62 -4.58
N PHE A 182 -14.63 22.60 -5.43
CA PHE A 182 -15.91 21.89 -5.58
C PHE A 182 -16.34 21.22 -4.27
N GLU A 183 -15.43 20.51 -3.59
CA GLU A 183 -15.72 19.87 -2.31
C GLU A 183 -16.10 20.87 -1.22
N LEU A 184 -15.39 22.00 -1.12
CA LEU A 184 -15.73 23.06 -0.18
C LEU A 184 -17.13 23.62 -0.47
N ALA A 185 -17.48 23.84 -1.73
CA ALA A 185 -18.84 24.26 -2.10
C ALA A 185 -19.89 23.20 -1.70
N VAL A 186 -19.61 21.91 -1.91
CA VAL A 186 -20.49 20.81 -1.49
C VAL A 186 -20.68 20.79 0.03
N VAL A 187 -19.60 20.93 0.80
CA VAL A 187 -19.66 20.93 2.27
C VAL A 187 -20.45 22.11 2.82
N GLN A 188 -20.35 23.28 2.18
CA GLN A 188 -21.05 24.49 2.62
C GLN A 188 -22.52 24.54 2.19
N LEU A 189 -22.85 24.04 0.99
CA LEU A 189 -24.16 24.22 0.38
C LEU A 189 -25.08 23.00 0.50
N ALA A 190 -24.53 21.79 0.62
CA ALA A 190 -25.32 20.57 0.67
C ALA A 190 -25.64 20.17 2.13
N PRO A 191 -26.75 19.46 2.38
CA PRO A 191 -26.99 18.82 3.67
C PRO A 191 -25.82 17.90 4.04
N ALA A 192 -25.43 17.90 5.32
CA ALA A 192 -24.26 17.16 5.82
C ALA A 192 -24.21 15.69 5.35
N THR A 193 -25.37 15.03 5.29
CA THR A 193 -25.49 13.65 4.78
C THR A 193 -25.07 13.50 3.33
N ARG A 194 -25.51 14.42 2.47
CA ARG A 194 -25.17 14.42 1.05
C ARG A 194 -23.71 14.81 0.86
N ALA A 195 -23.22 15.79 1.62
CA ALA A 195 -21.82 16.21 1.58
C ALA A 195 -20.88 15.05 1.91
N LEU A 196 -21.13 14.34 3.02
CA LEU A 196 -20.33 13.17 3.42
C LEU A 196 -20.29 12.09 2.33
N ASN A 197 -21.44 11.77 1.73
CA ASN A 197 -21.52 10.78 0.66
C ASN A 197 -20.76 11.21 -0.60
N ILE A 198 -20.86 12.49 -0.99
CA ILE A 198 -20.14 13.02 -2.16
C ILE A 198 -18.62 12.97 -1.93
N VAL A 199 -18.15 13.42 -0.76
CA VAL A 199 -16.72 13.36 -0.39
C VAL A 199 -16.24 11.90 -0.37
N GLY A 200 -17.02 10.97 0.21
CA GLY A 200 -16.70 9.54 0.19
C GLY A 200 -16.57 8.95 -1.22
N MET A 201 -17.46 9.35 -2.15
CA MET A 201 -17.36 8.95 -3.56
C MET A 201 -16.09 9.51 -4.23
N ILE A 202 -15.72 10.76 -3.94
CA ILE A 202 -14.51 11.38 -4.48
C ILE A 202 -13.26 10.65 -3.95
N CYS A 203 -13.20 10.39 -2.64
CA CYS A 203 -12.11 9.62 -2.02
C CYS A 203 -11.93 8.25 -2.68
N THR A 204 -13.04 7.54 -2.87
CA THR A 204 -13.08 6.22 -3.52
C THR A 204 -12.56 6.32 -4.96
N ALA A 205 -13.06 7.28 -5.74
CA ALA A 205 -12.65 7.46 -7.14
C ALA A 205 -11.17 7.82 -7.28
N LEU A 206 -10.64 8.69 -6.41
CA LEU A 206 -9.23 9.04 -6.38
C LEU A 206 -8.36 7.83 -6.04
N SER A 207 -8.73 7.07 -5.02
CA SER A 207 -7.99 5.87 -4.60
C SER A 207 -7.96 4.80 -5.69
N ILE A 208 -9.09 4.53 -6.36
CA ILE A 208 -9.15 3.60 -7.49
C ILE A 208 -8.27 4.09 -8.65
N SER A 209 -8.29 5.40 -8.93
CA SER A 209 -7.49 5.99 -10.00
C SER A 209 -5.99 5.79 -9.76
N VAL A 210 -5.55 5.92 -8.50
CA VAL A 210 -4.16 5.69 -8.10
C VAL A 210 -3.81 4.20 -8.16
N SER A 211 -4.67 3.34 -7.60
CA SER A 211 -4.40 1.90 -7.52
C SER A 211 -4.44 1.20 -8.87
N THR A 212 -5.14 1.76 -9.86
CA THR A 212 -5.20 1.23 -11.24
C THR A 212 -3.94 1.58 -12.07
N SER A 213 -3.07 2.47 -11.60
CA SER A 213 -1.84 2.85 -12.32
C SER A 213 -0.96 1.66 -12.74
N PRO A 214 -0.68 0.65 -11.88
CA PRO A 214 0.03 -0.57 -12.27
C PRO A 214 -0.71 -1.41 -13.31
N LEU A 215 -2.05 -1.35 -13.38
CA LEU A 215 -2.79 -2.08 -14.40
C LEU A 215 -2.52 -1.55 -15.81
N LEU A 216 -2.12 -0.28 -15.94
CA LEU A 216 -1.74 0.31 -17.23
C LEU A 216 -0.44 -0.28 -17.77
N THR A 217 0.44 -0.79 -16.90
CA THR A 217 1.69 -1.41 -17.30
C THR A 217 1.54 -2.90 -17.62
N VAL A 218 0.37 -3.50 -17.33
CA VAL A 218 0.10 -4.93 -17.59
C VAL A 218 0.24 -5.27 -19.07
N GLY A 219 -0.26 -4.42 -19.97
CA GLY A 219 -0.08 -4.61 -21.41
C GLY A 219 1.39 -4.68 -21.81
N THR A 220 2.23 -3.85 -21.18
CA THR A 220 3.68 -3.89 -21.35
C THR A 220 4.26 -5.18 -20.80
N VAL A 221 3.90 -5.58 -19.57
CA VAL A 221 4.35 -6.84 -18.95
C VAL A 221 4.02 -8.06 -19.80
N LEU A 222 2.81 -8.12 -20.36
CA LEU A 222 2.38 -9.22 -21.22
C LEU A 222 3.19 -9.28 -22.52
N ARG A 223 3.57 -8.13 -23.07
CA ARG A 223 4.38 -8.03 -24.29
C ARG A 223 5.85 -8.31 -24.04
N THR A 224 6.44 -7.75 -22.98
CA THR A 224 7.87 -7.88 -22.65
C THR A 224 8.18 -9.13 -21.85
N ARG A 225 7.16 -9.82 -21.32
CA ARG A 225 7.29 -10.99 -20.43
C ARG A 225 8.15 -10.71 -19.19
N SER A 226 8.24 -9.45 -18.77
CA SER A 226 9.09 -9.00 -17.64
C SER A 226 8.31 -8.10 -16.70
N VAL A 227 8.53 -8.30 -15.39
CA VAL A 227 7.95 -7.50 -14.28
C VAL A 227 9.02 -6.71 -13.52
N GLU A 228 10.14 -6.36 -14.19
CA GLU A 228 11.25 -5.62 -13.57
C GLU A 228 10.83 -4.27 -12.98
N SER A 229 9.79 -3.64 -13.53
CA SER A 229 9.22 -2.38 -13.01
C SER A 229 8.27 -2.57 -11.82
N MET A 230 7.95 -3.80 -11.42
CA MET A 230 7.00 -4.10 -10.35
C MET A 230 7.73 -4.74 -9.15
N PRO A 231 8.12 -3.96 -8.15
CA PRO A 231 8.75 -4.49 -6.94
C PRO A 231 7.79 -5.41 -6.18
N VAL A 232 8.12 -6.71 -6.12
CA VAL A 232 7.30 -7.77 -5.51
C VAL A 232 6.86 -7.44 -4.08
N HIS A 233 7.77 -6.88 -3.28
CA HIS A 233 7.50 -6.54 -1.90
C HIS A 233 6.45 -5.43 -1.75
N LEU A 234 6.46 -4.41 -2.63
CA LEU A 234 5.43 -3.37 -2.61
C LEU A 234 4.08 -3.93 -3.03
N ALA A 235 4.05 -4.82 -4.03
CA ALA A 235 2.80 -5.46 -4.47
C ALA A 235 2.16 -6.30 -3.34
N VAL A 236 2.96 -7.10 -2.62
CA VAL A 236 2.48 -7.88 -1.47
C VAL A 236 2.03 -6.95 -0.34
N ALA A 237 2.84 -5.95 0.02
CA ALA A 237 2.51 -5.00 1.08
C ALA A 237 1.21 -4.24 0.78
N SER A 238 1.03 -3.75 -0.45
CA SER A 238 -0.19 -3.06 -0.88
C SER A 238 -1.43 -3.97 -0.83
N PHE A 239 -1.31 -5.23 -1.24
CA PHE A 239 -2.41 -6.20 -1.13
C PHE A 239 -2.79 -6.45 0.33
N LEU A 240 -1.81 -6.70 1.21
CA LEU A 240 -2.05 -6.92 2.63
C LEU A 240 -2.65 -5.69 3.32
N THR A 241 -2.15 -4.49 3.01
CA THR A 241 -2.76 -3.25 3.52
C THR A 241 -4.20 -3.10 3.06
N ALA A 242 -4.51 -3.42 1.80
CA ALA A 242 -5.88 -3.38 1.31
C ALA A 242 -6.79 -4.34 2.12
N VAL A 243 -6.32 -5.56 2.40
CA VAL A 243 -7.04 -6.52 3.26
C VAL A 243 -7.24 -5.96 4.68
N CYS A 244 -6.20 -5.39 5.30
CA CYS A 244 -6.32 -4.75 6.62
C CYS A 244 -7.37 -3.64 6.62
N TRP A 245 -7.44 -2.82 5.57
CA TRP A 245 -8.43 -1.77 5.45
C TRP A 245 -9.84 -2.26 5.13
N ILE A 246 -10.01 -3.39 4.44
CA ILE A 246 -11.33 -4.04 4.30
C ILE A 246 -11.84 -4.47 5.67
N LEU A 247 -11.00 -5.15 6.46
CA LEU A 247 -11.35 -5.56 7.82
C LEU A 247 -11.65 -4.35 8.71
N CYS A 248 -10.85 -3.28 8.60
CA CYS A 248 -11.11 -2.02 9.28
C CYS A 248 -12.44 -1.41 8.84
N GLY A 249 -12.72 -1.32 7.54
CA GLY A 249 -13.99 -0.80 7.02
C GLY A 249 -15.22 -1.58 7.51
N LEU A 250 -15.11 -2.90 7.68
CA LEU A 250 -16.15 -3.73 8.28
C LEU A 250 -16.39 -3.36 9.76
N ILE A 251 -15.32 -3.11 10.52
CA ILE A 251 -15.41 -2.64 11.92
C ILE A 251 -16.08 -1.26 11.98
N LEU A 252 -15.69 -0.35 11.08
CA LEU A 252 -16.25 1.00 10.97
C LEU A 252 -17.69 1.01 10.43
N SER A 253 -18.19 -0.11 9.89
CA SER A 253 -19.41 -0.17 9.09
C SER A 253 -19.44 0.86 7.95
N ASP A 254 -18.27 1.11 7.35
CA ASP A 254 -18.06 2.15 6.35
C ASP A 254 -17.92 1.56 4.94
N LEU A 255 -18.97 1.72 4.14
CA LEU A 255 -19.02 1.20 2.77
C LEU A 255 -17.98 1.83 1.84
N PHE A 256 -17.62 3.10 2.01
CA PHE A 256 -16.64 3.75 1.14
C PHE A 256 -15.24 3.16 1.38
N VAL A 257 -14.88 2.92 2.66
CA VAL A 257 -13.63 2.27 3.02
C VAL A 257 -13.58 0.83 2.50
N ILE A 258 -14.67 0.06 2.68
CA ILE A 258 -14.77 -1.33 2.22
C ILE A 258 -14.64 -1.41 0.70
N VAL A 259 -15.44 -0.65 -0.05
CA VAL A 259 -15.49 -0.71 -1.52
C VAL A 259 -14.14 -0.30 -2.12
N THR A 260 -13.56 0.81 -1.64
CA THR A 260 -12.25 1.27 -2.11
C THR A 260 -11.19 0.20 -1.96
N ASN A 261 -11.09 -0.38 -0.77
CA ASN A 261 -10.02 -1.32 -0.47
C ASN A 261 -10.27 -2.71 -1.07
N THR A 262 -11.52 -3.10 -1.29
CA THR A 262 -11.86 -4.31 -2.05
C THR A 262 -11.35 -4.20 -3.48
N ILE A 263 -11.58 -3.06 -4.15
CA ILE A 263 -11.06 -2.82 -5.50
C ILE A 263 -9.53 -2.83 -5.49
N ASN A 264 -8.90 -2.16 -4.52
CA ASN A 264 -7.43 -2.18 -4.39
C ASN A 264 -6.88 -3.60 -4.18
N ALA A 265 -7.55 -4.43 -3.39
CA ALA A 265 -7.18 -5.81 -3.17
C ALA A 265 -7.32 -6.64 -4.46
N CYS A 266 -8.38 -6.44 -5.25
CA CYS A 266 -8.52 -7.08 -6.56
C CYS A 266 -7.37 -6.69 -7.51
N VAL A 267 -7.04 -5.39 -7.58
CA VAL A 267 -5.92 -4.90 -8.40
C VAL A 267 -4.58 -5.47 -7.92
N GLY A 268 -4.38 -5.53 -6.60
CA GLY A 268 -3.20 -6.14 -5.98
C GLY A 268 -3.10 -7.63 -6.31
N CYS A 269 -4.21 -8.35 -6.26
CA CYS A 269 -4.29 -9.78 -6.62
C CYS A 269 -3.86 -10.00 -8.07
N VAL A 270 -4.40 -9.23 -9.02
CA VAL A 270 -3.98 -9.28 -10.43
C VAL A 270 -2.47 -9.02 -10.57
N SER A 271 -1.97 -8.00 -9.87
CA SER A 271 -0.54 -7.65 -9.87
C SER A 271 0.33 -8.79 -9.34
N LEU A 272 -0.09 -9.45 -8.27
CA LEU A 272 0.60 -10.61 -7.69
C LEU A 272 0.57 -11.83 -8.63
N CYS A 273 -0.55 -12.10 -9.29
CA CYS A 273 -0.64 -13.18 -10.28
C CYS A 273 0.34 -12.97 -11.45
N LEU A 274 0.47 -11.73 -11.94
CA LEU A 274 1.43 -11.40 -12.98
C LEU A 274 2.88 -11.57 -12.51
N ILE A 275 3.19 -11.13 -11.29
CA ILE A 275 4.49 -11.33 -10.67
C ILE A 275 4.81 -12.83 -10.57
N LEU A 276 3.89 -13.63 -10.04
CA LEU A 276 4.08 -15.09 -9.93
C LEU A 276 4.39 -15.71 -11.30
N ARG A 277 3.72 -15.27 -12.35
CA ARG A 277 3.86 -15.82 -13.71
C ARG A 277 5.13 -15.40 -14.44
N PHE A 278 5.57 -14.15 -14.28
CA PHE A 278 6.61 -13.53 -15.13
C PHE A 278 7.89 -13.17 -14.38
N HIS A 279 7.90 -13.17 -13.04
CA HIS A 279 9.12 -12.84 -12.29
C HIS A 279 10.11 -14.02 -12.35
N PRO A 280 11.40 -13.80 -12.71
CA PRO A 280 12.38 -14.88 -12.88
C PRO A 280 12.54 -15.79 -11.66
N ARG A 281 12.45 -15.22 -10.45
CA ARG A 281 12.60 -15.96 -9.18
C ARG A 281 11.35 -16.69 -8.71
N THR A 282 10.19 -16.51 -9.37
CA THR A 282 8.93 -17.16 -8.96
C THR A 282 8.31 -17.97 -10.09
N ARG A 283 8.69 -17.75 -11.35
CA ARG A 283 8.10 -18.44 -12.51
C ARG A 283 8.19 -19.97 -12.44
N TRP A 284 9.23 -20.50 -11.77
CA TRP A 284 9.44 -21.93 -11.53
C TRP A 284 8.35 -22.58 -10.66
N LEU A 285 7.60 -21.80 -9.87
CA LEU A 285 6.46 -22.30 -9.10
C LEU A 285 5.28 -22.73 -9.99
N LEU A 286 5.20 -22.20 -11.22
CA LEU A 286 4.08 -22.39 -12.14
C LEU A 286 4.45 -23.17 -13.39
N ASP A 287 5.73 -23.20 -13.79
CA ASP A 287 6.21 -23.92 -14.96
C ASP A 287 7.20 -25.03 -14.56
N PRO A 288 6.83 -26.33 -14.71
CA PRO A 288 7.71 -27.46 -14.39
C PRO A 288 9.03 -27.44 -15.16
N LYS A 289 9.08 -26.81 -16.35
CA LYS A 289 10.29 -26.75 -17.18
C LYS A 289 11.38 -25.85 -16.59
N ASP A 290 11.00 -24.88 -15.76
CA ASP A 290 11.93 -23.95 -15.10
C ASP A 290 12.45 -24.48 -13.75
N GLN A 291 11.95 -25.63 -13.25
CA GLN A 291 12.45 -26.24 -12.01
C GLN A 291 13.90 -26.74 -12.13
N ALA A 292 14.28 -27.25 -13.31
CA ALA A 292 15.64 -27.73 -13.57
C ALA A 292 16.69 -26.61 -13.45
N SER A 293 16.37 -25.40 -13.91
CA SER A 293 17.25 -24.23 -13.81
C SER A 293 17.44 -23.72 -12.38
N CYS A 294 16.50 -24.03 -11.48
CA CYS A 294 16.55 -23.63 -10.07
C CYS A 294 17.34 -24.62 -9.20
N GLN A 295 17.35 -25.92 -9.57
CA GLN A 295 18.26 -26.90 -8.97
C GLN A 295 19.72 -26.51 -9.18
N GLU A 296 20.09 -26.09 -10.39
CA GLU A 296 21.45 -25.58 -10.67
C GLU A 296 21.79 -24.34 -9.82
N LEU A 297 20.85 -23.42 -9.59
CA LEU A 297 21.08 -22.26 -8.71
C LEU A 297 21.21 -22.65 -7.23
N GLY A 298 20.46 -23.65 -6.78
CA GLY A 298 20.58 -24.23 -5.45
C GLY A 298 21.96 -24.86 -5.22
N ASP A 299 22.48 -25.56 -6.22
CA ASP A 299 23.80 -26.20 -6.19
C ASP A 299 24.96 -25.18 -6.14
N TRP A 300 24.79 -24.00 -6.74
CA TRP A 300 25.74 -22.89 -6.58
C TRP A 300 25.74 -22.28 -5.18
N THR A 301 24.60 -22.28 -4.47
CA THR A 301 24.51 -21.76 -3.11
C THR A 301 24.96 -22.75 -2.04
N SER A 302 24.77 -24.06 -2.27
CA SER A 302 25.29 -25.13 -1.39
C SER A 302 26.80 -25.31 -1.52
N GLY A 303 27.41 -24.94 -2.66
CA GLY A 303 28.86 -24.92 -2.85
C GLY A 303 29.62 -23.82 -2.10
N ILE A 304 28.94 -22.76 -1.64
CA ILE A 304 29.56 -21.63 -0.89
C ILE A 304 29.39 -21.79 0.63
N PHE A 305 28.42 -22.58 1.11
CA PHE A 305 28.12 -22.70 2.55
C PHE A 305 28.61 -24.01 3.22
N LEU A 306 29.09 -25.00 2.47
CA LEU A 306 29.54 -26.29 3.03
C LEU A 306 30.94 -26.69 2.54
N ARG A 307 31.97 -25.90 2.86
CA ARG A 307 33.35 -26.41 3.00
C ARG A 307 34.19 -25.53 3.92
N ALA A 308 34.13 -25.85 5.19
CA ALA A 308 35.29 -25.69 6.07
C ALA A 308 35.39 -26.98 6.91
N PRO A 309 36.28 -27.93 6.57
CA PRO A 309 36.73 -28.85 7.59
C PRO A 309 37.59 -28.02 8.55
N LEU A 310 37.08 -27.79 9.76
CA LEU A 310 37.88 -27.33 10.89
C LEU A 310 38.94 -28.40 11.17
N ASN A 311 40.15 -28.20 10.66
CA ASN A 311 41.34 -28.93 11.12
C ASN A 311 41.73 -28.39 12.49
N LEU A 312 41.28 -29.08 13.54
CA LEU A 312 41.58 -28.78 14.95
C LEU A 312 42.92 -29.39 15.44
N GLU A 313 43.88 -29.65 14.55
CA GLU A 313 45.16 -30.28 14.91
C GLU A 313 46.40 -29.36 14.83
N GLN A 314 46.21 -28.05 14.64
CA GLN A 314 47.34 -27.11 14.64
C GLN A 314 46.99 -25.82 15.36
N LEU A 315 46.98 -25.86 16.69
CA LEU A 315 47.31 -24.73 17.54
C LEU A 315 48.34 -25.23 18.58
N PRO A 316 49.37 -24.42 18.89
CA PRO A 316 50.57 -24.84 19.62
C PRO A 316 50.31 -25.28 21.06
#